data_AF-A0A922D5F1-F1
#
_entry.id   AF-A0A922D5F1-F1
#
_cell.length_a   1.000
_cell.length_b   1.000
_cell.length_c   1.000
_cell.angle_alpha   90.00
_cell.angle_beta   90.00
_cell.angle_gamma   90.00
#
_symmetry.space_group_name_H-M   'P 1'
#
loop_
_entity.id
_entity.type
_entity.pdbx_description
1 polymer ?
#
loop_
_entity_poly.entity_id
_entity_poly.type
_entity_poly.pdbx_seq_one_letter_code
_entity_poly.pdbx_strand_id
1 'polypeptide(L)' 'MKALSKLIYLNNPDLVLFVGEALVGNGAVDQLSKFNLKLTDLSTSARPRLIDGILFTKFDTIDDKIVTLQIARSLRVLVT' A
#
# COMPACT_ATOMS: atom_id res chain seq x y z
N MET A 1 6.66 8.56 -9.12
CA MET A 1 5.41 8.69 -8.34
C MET A 1 4.94 10.13 -8.12
N LYS A 2 5.59 11.16 -8.70
CA LYS A 2 5.16 12.57 -8.55
C LYS A 2 3.73 12.83 -9.05
N ALA A 3 3.36 12.27 -10.21
CA ALA A 3 2.01 12.43 -10.77
C ALA A 3 0.92 11.86 -9.85
N LEU A 4 1.18 10.69 -9.23
CA LEU A 4 0.23 10.04 -8.33
C LEU A 4 0.08 10.79 -7.00
N SER A 5 1.19 11.21 -6.39
CA SER A 5 1.15 12.05 -5.17
C SER A 5 0.39 13.35 -5.43
N LYS A 6 0.65 14.01 -6.58
CA LYS A 6 -0.09 15.21 -7.00
C LYS A 6 -1.58 14.92 -7.20
N LEU A 7 -1.95 13.79 -7.79
CA LEU A 7 -3.36 13.42 -8.00
C LEU A 7 -4.09 13.20 -6.67
N ILE A 8 -3.49 12.46 -5.74
CA ILE A 8 -4.05 12.22 -4.40
C ILE A 8 -4.18 13.55 -3.65
N TYR A 9 -3.16 14.41 -3.73
CA TYR A 9 -3.20 15.73 -3.10
C TYR A 9 -4.29 16.63 -3.68
N LEU A 10 -4.44 16.68 -5.01
CA LEU A 10 -5.43 17.52 -5.67
C LEU A 10 -6.87 17.07 -5.42
N ASN A 11 -7.11 15.77 -5.35
CA ASN A 11 -8.47 15.23 -5.17
C ASN A 11 -8.82 14.97 -3.70
N ASN A 12 -7.83 14.93 -2.80
CA ASN A 12 -7.99 14.65 -1.38
C ASN A 12 -9.03 13.55 -1.08
N PRO A 13 -8.84 12.33 -1.61
CA PRO A 13 -9.82 11.26 -1.49
C PRO A 13 -10.03 10.87 -0.03
N ASP A 14 -11.24 10.43 0.32
CA ASP A 14 -11.55 9.96 1.67
C ASP A 14 -10.81 8.65 2.02
N LEU A 15 -10.53 7.81 1.02
CA LEU A 15 -9.91 6.50 1.18
C LEU A 15 -8.88 6.22 0.09
N VAL A 16 -7.66 5.85 0.48
CA VAL A 16 -6.59 5.39 -0.41
C VAL A 16 -6.28 3.91 -0.15
N LEU A 17 -6.59 3.04 -1.11
CA LEU A 17 -6.34 1.60 -1.00
C LEU A 17 -5.16 1.18 -1.88
N PHE A 18 -4.20 0.46 -1.30
CA PHE A 18 -3.14 -0.20 -2.05
C PHE A 18 -3.62 -1.55 -2.55
N VAL A 19 -3.53 -1.79 -3.86
CA VAL A 19 -3.91 -3.08 -4.45
C VAL A 19 -2.65 -3.89 -4.70
N GLY A 20 -2.51 -4.99 -3.95
CA GLY A 20 -1.43 -5.96 -4.11
C GLY A 20 -1.90 -7.25 -4.75
N GLU A 21 -1.08 -7.88 -5.57
CA GLU A 21 -1.31 -9.27 -5.98
C GLU A 21 -0.78 -10.20 -4.89
N ALA A 22 -1.60 -11.18 -4.52
CA ALA A 22 -1.28 -12.03 -3.38
C ALA A 22 -0.12 -13.00 -3.66
N LEU A 23 0.20 -13.24 -4.93
CA LEU A 23 1.36 -14.00 -5.40
C LEU A 23 2.72 -13.30 -5.18
N VAL A 24 2.73 -11.98 -4.97
CA VAL A 24 3.98 -11.19 -4.86
C VAL A 24 4.76 -11.52 -3.57
N GLY A 25 4.08 -12.11 -2.59
CA GLY A 25 4.72 -12.54 -1.36
C GLY A 25 5.31 -11.37 -0.57
N ASN A 26 6.50 -11.59 0.02
CA ASN A 26 7.19 -10.58 0.83
C ASN A 26 7.55 -9.30 0.05
N GLY A 27 7.60 -9.35 -1.29
CA GLY A 27 7.83 -8.17 -2.12
C GLY A 27 6.73 -7.11 -1.98
N ALA A 28 5.51 -7.51 -1.62
CA ALA A 28 4.39 -6.59 -1.43
C ALA A 28 4.62 -5.65 -0.23
N VAL A 29 5.31 -6.13 0.81
CA VAL A 29 5.63 -5.34 2.00
C VAL A 29 6.63 -4.22 1.67
N ASP A 30 7.68 -4.55 0.92
CA ASP A 30 8.68 -3.59 0.48
C ASP A 30 8.08 -2.56 -0.51
N GLN A 31 7.21 -3.03 -1.43
CA GLN A 31 6.49 -2.13 -2.33
C GLN A 31 5.59 -1.16 -1.55
N LEU A 32 4.81 -1.63 -0.58
CA LEU A 32 3.96 -0.77 0.24
C LEU A 32 4.80 0.27 1.00
N SER A 33 5.90 -0.16 1.61
CA SER A 33 6.79 0.70 2.38
C SER A 33 7.39 1.80 1.50
N LYS A 34 7.88 1.44 0.31
CA LYS A 34 8.40 2.39 -0.69
C LYS A 34 7.32 3.30 -1.24
N PHE A 35 6.08 2.83 -1.35
CA PHE A 35 4.94 3.62 -1.81
C PHE A 35 4.58 4.70 -0.79
N ASN A 36 4.38 4.32 0.48
CA ASN A 36 4.11 5.25 1.58
C ASN A 36 5.24 6.28 1.70
N LEU A 37 6.51 5.83 1.67
CA LEU A 37 7.66 6.74 1.73
C LEU A 37 7.65 7.77 0.59
N LYS A 38 7.36 7.32 -0.64
CA LYS A 38 7.27 8.22 -1.80
C LYS A 38 6.07 9.16 -1.74
N LEU A 39 4.95 8.77 -1.15
CA LEU A 39 3.82 9.66 -0.94
C LEU A 39 4.17 10.76 0.07
N THR A 40 4.83 10.41 1.17
CA THR A 40 5.30 11.36 2.18
C THR A 40 6.33 12.33 1.59
N ASP A 41 7.38 11.82 0.94
CA ASP A 41 8.50 12.62 0.42
C ASP A 41 8.09 13.58 -0.71
N LEU A 42 7.13 13.16 -1.52
CA LEU A 42 6.63 13.96 -2.65
C LEU A 42 5.39 14.79 -2.30
N SER A 43 4.88 14.69 -1.07
CA SER A 43 3.76 15.50 -0.62
C SER A 43 4.22 16.91 -0.28
N THR A 44 3.50 17.90 -0.80
CA THR A 44 3.68 19.31 -0.41
C THR A 44 2.82 19.71 0.79
N SER A 45 2.00 18.79 1.31
CA SER A 45 1.12 18.99 2.47
C SER A 45 1.84 18.69 3.78
N ALA A 46 1.54 19.47 4.83
CA ALA A 46 1.96 19.19 6.20
C ALA A 46 1.37 17.86 6.75
N ARG A 47 0.27 17.39 6.16
CA ARG A 47 -0.33 16.08 6.43
C ARG A 47 -0.50 15.33 5.10
N PRO A 48 0.52 14.58 4.65
CA PRO A 48 0.40 13.75 3.46
C PRO A 48 -0.73 12.74 3.61
N ARG A 49 -1.53 12.56 2.56
CA ARG A 49 -2.44 11.42 2.47
C ARG A 49 -1.62 10.16 2.17
N LEU A 50 -1.69 9.20 3.08
CA LEU A 50 -1.03 7.90 2.97
C LEU A 50 -2.05 6.83 2.60
N ILE A 51 -1.57 5.59 2.50
CA ILE A 51 -2.42 4.43 2.27
C ILE A 51 -3.21 4.14 3.55
N ASP A 52 -4.53 4.06 3.42
CA ASP A 52 -5.46 3.79 4.52
C ASP A 52 -5.79 2.29 4.65
N GLY A 53 -5.60 1.52 3.57
CA GLY A 53 -5.92 0.10 3.56
C GLY A 53 -5.31 -0.64 2.37
N ILE A 54 -5.42 -1.97 2.41
CA ILE A 54 -4.78 -2.85 1.43
C ILE A 54 -5.81 -3.86 0.92
N LEU A 55 -5.85 -4.04 -0.39
CA LEU A 55 -6.68 -5.00 -1.07
C LEU A 55 -5.79 -6.03 -1.78
N PHE A 56 -5.97 -7.30 -1.45
CA PHE A 56 -5.28 -8.39 -2.13
C PHE A 56 -6.15 -8.97 -3.24
N THR A 57 -5.57 -9.08 -4.43
CA THR A 57 -6.19 -9.70 -5.61
C THR A 57 -5.50 -11.03 -5.94
N LYS A 58 -6.17 -11.87 -6.74
CA LYS A 58 -5.67 -13.19 -7.15
C LYS A 58 -5.40 -14.15 -5.99
N PHE A 59 -6.19 -14.03 -4.92
CA PHE A 59 -6.03 -14.88 -3.73
C PHE A 59 -6.38 -16.35 -4.00
N ASP A 60 -7.19 -16.60 -5.02
CA ASP A 60 -7.53 -17.93 -5.55
C ASP A 60 -6.34 -18.69 -6.16
N THR A 61 -5.31 -17.97 -6.59
CA THR A 61 -4.13 -18.56 -7.26
C THR A 61 -3.00 -18.97 -6.31
N ILE A 62 -3.14 -18.70 -5.01
CA ILE A 62 -2.12 -19.01 -4.01
C ILE A 62 -2.49 -20.29 -3.27
N ASP A 63 -1.64 -21.32 -3.38
CA ASP A 63 -1.76 -22.52 -2.54
C ASP A 63 -1.24 -22.27 -1.12
N ASP A 64 -0.27 -21.34 -0.96
CA ASP A 64 0.50 -21.16 0.26
C ASP A 64 -0.04 -20.02 1.15
N LYS A 65 -1.16 -20.28 1.84
CA LYS A 65 -1.90 -19.29 2.65
C LYS A 65 -1.10 -18.70 3.82
N ILE A 66 -0.04 -19.38 4.26
CA ILE A 66 0.81 -18.95 5.38
C ILE A 66 1.58 -17.67 5.02
N VAL A 67 2.04 -17.56 3.77
CA VAL A 67 2.79 -16.40 3.29
C VAL A 67 1.90 -15.14 3.30
N THR A 68 0.65 -15.25 2.84
CA THR A 68 -0.28 -14.12 2.82
C THR A 68 -0.67 -13.64 4.22
N LEU A 69 -0.82 -14.54 5.19
CA LEU A 69 -1.08 -14.19 6.59
C LEU A 69 0.12 -13.48 7.24
N GLN A 70 1.34 -13.93 6.97
CA GLN A 70 2.57 -13.27 7.42
C GLN A 70 2.66 -11.86 6.87
N ILE A 71 2.38 -11.69 5.57
CA ILE A 71 2.34 -10.39 4.90
C ILE A 71 1.26 -9.50 5.53
N ALA A 72 0.05 -10.00 5.74
CA ALA A 72 -1.01 -9.24 6.39
C ALA A 72 -0.61 -8.76 7.80
N ARG A 73 0.14 -9.56 8.56
CA ARG A 73 0.70 -9.16 9.86
C ARG A 73 1.76 -8.07 9.73
N SER A 74 2.70 -8.20 8.80
CA SER A 74 3.73 -7.18 8.55
C SER A 74 3.13 -5.88 8.02
N LEU A 75 2.11 -5.96 7.18
CA LEU A 75 1.43 -4.80 6.62
C LEU A 75 0.54 -4.08 7.63
N ARG A 76 -0.03 -4.80 8.60
CA ARG A 76 -0.76 -4.17 9.71
C ARG A 76 0.11 -3.16 10.46
N VAL A 77 1.40 -3.43 10.62
CA VAL A 77 2.36 -2.51 11.28
C VAL A 77 2.69 -1.28 10.42
N LEU A 78 2.50 -1.37 9.11
CA LEU A 78 2.83 -0.29 8.16
C LEU A 78 1.69 0.71 7.92
N VAL A 79 0.46 0.35 8.29
CA VAL A 79 -0.76 1.14 8.03
C VAL A 79 -1.33 1.78 9.32
N THR A 80 -0.93 1.31 10.51
CA THR A 80 -1.16 1.99 11.81
C THR A 80 -0.02 2.90 12.19
#